data_AF-A0A9P5TWC7-F1
#
_entry.id   AF-A0A9P5TWC7-F1
#
_cell.length_a   1.000
_cell.length_b   1.000
_cell.length_c   1.000
_cell.angle_alpha   90.00
_cell.angle_beta   90.00
_cell.angle_gamma   90.00
#
_symmetry.space_group_name_H-M   'P 1'
#
loop_
_entity.id
_entity.type
_entity.pdbx_description
1 polymer ?
#
loop_
_entity_poly.entity_id
_entity_poly.type
_entity_poly.pdbx_seq_one_letter_code
_entity_poly.pdbx_strand_id
1 'polypeptide(L)'
;MHIPVAPTILVVLCVITNSAAQNFIAWSGIACNGDEGLNIPCDGSCHEFGGRNSYVIVSAGTFCPTFFANGGCTGGALPFNSSTLGECIPVNTGINLQSFSCFPC
;
A
#
# COMPACT_ATOMS: atom_id res chain seq x y z
N MET A 1 -18.19 -1.54 56.93
CA MET A 1 -17.63 -0.67 55.88
C MET A 1 -17.08 -1.58 54.79
N HIS A 2 -17.81 -1.75 53.69
CA HIS A 2 -17.42 -2.63 52.58
C HIS A 2 -16.96 -1.74 51.42
N ILE A 3 -15.73 -1.96 50.93
CA ILE A 3 -15.13 -1.26 49.79
C ILE A 3 -15.49 -2.07 48.53
N PRO A 4 -16.22 -1.54 47.54
CA PRO A 4 -16.40 -2.22 46.27
C PRO A 4 -15.16 -2.00 45.40
N VAL A 5 -14.37 -3.07 45.18
CA VAL A 5 -13.31 -3.08 44.17
C VAL A 5 -13.93 -3.38 42.81
N ALA A 6 -13.97 -2.37 41.95
CA ALA A 6 -14.40 -2.52 40.56
C ALA A 6 -13.30 -3.23 39.74
N PRO A 7 -13.63 -4.22 38.91
CA PRO A 7 -12.65 -4.88 38.05
C PRO A 7 -12.32 -3.98 36.85
N THR A 8 -11.08 -3.50 36.79
CA THR A 8 -10.54 -2.77 35.64
C THR A 8 -10.37 -3.75 34.47
N ILE A 9 -11.26 -3.69 33.48
CA ILE A 9 -11.15 -4.47 32.24
C ILE A 9 -10.02 -3.87 31.40
N LEU A 10 -8.88 -4.54 31.37
CA LEU A 10 -7.77 -4.24 30.48
C LEU A 10 -8.08 -4.82 29.09
N VAL A 11 -8.54 -3.98 28.16
CA VAL A 11 -8.66 -4.35 26.75
C VAL A 11 -7.26 -4.32 26.13
N VAL A 12 -6.61 -5.48 26.07
CA VAL A 12 -5.38 -5.66 25.31
C VAL A 12 -5.77 -5.72 23.83
N LEU A 13 -5.63 -4.60 23.13
CA LEU A 13 -5.74 -4.55 21.68
C LEU A 13 -4.54 -5.33 21.10
N CYS A 14 -4.79 -6.56 20.67
CA CYS A 14 -3.78 -7.41 20.06
C CYS A 14 -3.46 -6.83 18.67
N VAL A 15 -2.38 -6.05 18.58
CA VAL A 15 -1.86 -5.57 17.31
C VAL A 15 -1.22 -6.77 16.63
N ILE A 16 -1.96 -7.42 15.73
CA ILE A 16 -1.38 -8.37 14.78
C ILE A 16 -0.36 -7.60 13.93
N THR A 17 0.91 -7.68 14.32
CA THR A 17 2.02 -7.25 13.47
C THR A 17 2.08 -8.26 12.33
N ASN A 18 1.25 -8.05 11.31
CA ASN A 18 1.45 -8.65 10.01
C ASN A 18 2.78 -8.11 9.54
N SER A 19 3.84 -8.89 9.72
CA SER A 19 5.11 -8.79 9.01
C SER A 19 4.89 -9.18 7.54
N ALA A 20 3.84 -8.64 6.93
CA ALA A 20 3.68 -8.63 5.50
C ALA A 20 4.78 -7.70 5.00
N ALA A 21 5.72 -8.28 4.27
CA ALA A 21 6.90 -7.60 3.79
C ALA A 21 6.45 -6.27 3.16
N GLN A 22 6.96 -5.20 3.75
CA GLN A 22 6.70 -3.82 3.40
C GLN A 22 7.40 -3.57 2.04
N ASN A 23 6.65 -3.71 0.95
CA ASN A 23 7.22 -3.96 -0.38
C ASN A 23 6.97 -2.85 -1.40
N PHE A 24 6.02 -1.95 -1.15
CA PHE A 24 5.57 -0.96 -2.13
C PHE A 24 5.40 0.41 -1.47
N ILE A 25 6.05 1.43 -2.02
CA ILE A 25 5.89 2.83 -1.59
C ILE A 25 5.48 3.66 -2.79
N ALA A 26 4.35 4.37 -2.67
CA ALA A 26 3.88 5.33 -3.67
C ALA A 26 4.34 6.75 -3.34
N TRP A 27 4.57 7.59 -4.34
CA TRP A 27 5.06 8.95 -4.19
C TRP A 27 4.21 9.95 -4.96
N SER A 28 4.10 11.17 -4.45
CA SER A 28 3.30 12.23 -5.09
C SER A 28 3.95 12.81 -6.35
N GLY A 29 5.28 12.77 -6.47
CA GLY A 29 5.99 13.18 -7.69
C GLY A 29 6.25 12.02 -8.64
N ILE A 30 6.69 12.32 -9.87
CA ILE A 30 6.91 11.31 -10.92
C ILE A 30 8.28 10.60 -10.81
N ALA A 31 9.22 11.17 -10.05
CA ALA A 31 10.57 10.65 -9.87
C ALA A 31 10.81 10.19 -8.43
N CYS A 32 9.77 9.63 -7.79
CA CYS A 32 9.78 9.21 -6.38
C CYS A 32 10.26 10.33 -5.45
N ASN A 33 9.72 11.53 -5.69
CA ASN A 33 9.97 12.75 -4.96
C ASN A 33 8.64 13.35 -4.46
N GLY A 34 8.71 14.38 -3.62
CA GLY A 34 7.54 14.96 -2.95
C GLY A 34 7.11 14.12 -1.75
N ASP A 35 5.81 14.11 -1.43
CA ASP A 35 5.32 13.34 -0.29
C ASP A 35 5.44 11.83 -0.54
N GLU A 36 6.07 11.16 0.43
CA GLU A 36 6.13 9.70 0.52
C GLU A 36 4.76 9.15 0.94
N GLY A 37 4.42 7.97 0.43
CA GLY A 37 3.25 7.20 0.84
C GLY A 37 3.55 6.29 2.02
N LEU A 38 2.54 5.52 2.43
CA LEU A 38 2.79 4.41 3.34
C LEU A 38 3.57 3.33 2.60
N ASN A 39 4.40 2.62 3.35
CA ASN A 39 4.96 1.38 2.86
C ASN A 39 3.93 0.26 3.08
N ILE A 40 3.49 -0.31 1.96
CA ILE A 40 2.34 -1.19 1.86
C ILE A 40 2.80 -2.61 1.50
N PRO A 41 2.23 -3.64 2.13
CA PRO A 41 2.46 -5.01 1.71
C PRO A 41 1.82 -5.34 0.36
N CYS A 42 2.55 -6.11 -0.47
CA CYS A 42 2.01 -6.67 -1.70
C CYS A 42 1.35 -8.03 -1.44
N ASP A 43 0.26 -8.07 -0.68
CA ASP A 43 -0.47 -9.32 -0.34
C ASP A 43 -1.76 -9.54 -1.17
N GLY A 44 -2.04 -8.66 -2.13
CA GLY A 44 -3.27 -8.67 -2.92
C GLY A 44 -4.37 -7.75 -2.36
N SER A 45 -4.18 -7.18 -1.17
CA SER A 45 -5.06 -6.13 -0.64
C SER A 45 -5.11 -4.89 -1.53
N CYS A 46 -6.23 -4.17 -1.44
CA CYS A 46 -6.45 -2.94 -2.17
C CYS A 46 -6.08 -1.71 -1.33
N HIS A 47 -5.38 -0.76 -1.96
CA HIS A 47 -4.85 0.43 -1.30
C HIS A 47 -5.10 1.69 -2.15
N GLU A 48 -5.18 2.83 -1.49
CA GLU A 48 -5.34 4.11 -2.17
C GLU A 48 -4.06 4.54 -2.90
N PHE A 49 -4.24 5.07 -4.11
CA PHE A 49 -3.18 5.66 -4.94
C PHE A 49 -3.47 7.12 -5.30
N GLY A 50 -4.64 7.65 -4.89
CA GLY A 50 -5.05 9.02 -5.19
C GLY A 50 -3.96 10.03 -4.80
N GLY A 51 -3.63 10.93 -5.73
CA GLY A 51 -2.58 11.94 -5.55
C GLY A 51 -1.14 11.43 -5.68
N ARG A 52 -0.94 10.15 -6.04
CA ARG A 52 0.38 9.55 -6.29
C ARG A 52 0.64 9.42 -7.79
N ASN A 53 1.91 9.48 -8.18
CA ASN A 53 2.36 9.53 -9.57
C ASN A 53 3.54 8.61 -9.87
N SER A 54 4.19 8.04 -8.86
CA SER A 54 5.22 7.01 -9.03
C SER A 54 5.21 6.04 -7.86
N TYR A 55 5.90 4.91 -8.02
CA TYR A 55 6.10 3.96 -6.94
C TYR A 55 7.49 3.32 -7.00
N VAL A 56 7.91 2.75 -5.88
CA VAL A 56 9.12 1.93 -5.77
C VAL A 56 8.79 0.63 -5.07
N ILE A 57 9.37 -0.47 -5.59
CA ILE A 57 9.39 -1.75 -4.89
C ILE A 57 10.65 -1.80 -4.04
N VAL A 58 10.51 -1.93 -2.72
CA VAL A 58 11.65 -1.88 -1.78
C VAL A 58 12.07 -3.25 -1.26
N SER A 59 11.41 -4.32 -1.71
CA SER A 59 11.67 -5.69 -1.28
C SER A 59 12.07 -6.59 -2.45
N ALA A 60 12.99 -7.51 -2.19
CA ALA A 60 13.45 -8.45 -3.20
C ALA A 60 12.32 -9.39 -3.62
N GLY A 61 12.11 -9.52 -4.93
CA GLY A 61 11.02 -10.28 -5.52
C GLY A 61 10.49 -9.61 -6.78
N THR A 62 9.63 -10.31 -7.51
CA THR A 62 8.88 -9.73 -8.62
C THR A 62 7.46 -9.47 -8.14
N PHE A 63 6.97 -8.26 -8.37
CA PHE A 63 5.62 -7.88 -7.97
C PHE A 63 4.86 -7.34 -9.16
N CYS A 64 3.57 -7.64 -9.18
CA CYS A 64 2.64 -7.33 -10.25
C CYS A 64 1.60 -6.35 -9.72
N PRO A 65 1.94 -5.04 -9.58
CA PRO A 65 0.94 -4.05 -9.21
C PRO A 65 -0.08 -3.87 -10.34
N THR A 66 -1.34 -3.75 -9.96
CA THR A 66 -2.45 -3.38 -10.84
C THR A 66 -3.07 -2.10 -10.32
N PHE A 67 -3.20 -1.10 -11.18
CA PHE A 67 -3.78 0.20 -10.83
C PHE A 67 -5.18 0.34 -11.39
N PHE A 68 -6.00 1.10 -10.69
CA PHE A 68 -7.41 1.26 -10.99
C PHE A 68 -7.81 2.73 -11.06
N ALA A 69 -8.69 3.05 -12.01
CA ALA A 69 -9.21 4.40 -12.21
C ALA A 69 -10.10 4.88 -11.05
N ASN A 70 -10.73 3.96 -10.30
CA ASN A 70 -11.59 4.31 -9.15
C ASN A 70 -10.99 3.80 -7.83
N GLY A 71 -11.53 4.28 -6.71
CA GLY A 71 -11.20 3.74 -5.38
C GLY A 71 -11.67 2.28 -5.22
N GLY A 72 -11.09 1.59 -4.25
CA GLY A 72 -11.47 0.20 -3.90
C GLY A 72 -11.14 -0.84 -4.98
N CYS A 73 -10.17 -0.58 -5.85
CA CYS A 73 -9.69 -1.50 -6.90
C CYS A 73 -10.80 -1.90 -7.87
N THR A 74 -11.55 -0.90 -8.34
CA THR A 74 -12.66 -1.07 -9.27
C THR A 74 -12.47 -0.23 -10.54
N GLY A 75 -13.20 -0.57 -11.60
CA GLY A 75 -13.11 0.13 -12.89
C GLY A 75 -11.97 -0.36 -13.77
N GLY A 76 -11.49 0.51 -14.66
CA GLY A 76 -10.42 0.17 -15.60
C GLY A 76 -9.13 -0.19 -14.87
N ALA A 77 -8.63 -1.40 -15.13
CA ALA A 77 -7.42 -1.96 -14.51
C ALA A 77 -6.24 -1.87 -15.47
N LEU A 78 -5.10 -1.40 -14.97
CA LEU A 78 -3.84 -1.29 -15.71
C LEU A 78 -2.78 -2.10 -14.98
N PRO A 79 -2.40 -3.29 -15.48
CA PRO A 79 -1.35 -4.10 -14.89
C PRO A 79 0.03 -3.53 -15.23
N PHE A 80 0.94 -3.60 -14.27
CA PHE A 80 2.34 -3.26 -14.42
C PHE A 80 3.19 -4.44 -13.97
N ASN A 81 4.22 -4.77 -14.74
CA ASN A 81 5.25 -5.72 -14.35
C ASN A 81 6.41 -4.94 -13.72
N SER A 82 6.54 -4.96 -12.39
CA SER A 82 7.69 -4.34 -11.74
C SER A 82 8.74 -5.40 -11.45
N SER A 83 9.85 -5.35 -12.20
CA SER A 83 10.92 -6.36 -12.16
C SER A 83 12.22 -5.87 -11.52
N THR A 84 12.29 -4.62 -11.05
CA THR A 84 13.54 -4.06 -10.51
C THR A 84 13.36 -3.55 -9.08
N LEU A 85 14.11 -4.12 -8.15
CA LEU A 85 14.22 -3.67 -6.77
C LEU A 85 14.81 -2.26 -6.70
N GLY A 86 14.17 -1.36 -5.95
CA GLY A 86 14.65 0.00 -5.69
C GLY A 86 14.55 0.95 -6.88
N GLU A 87 13.97 0.52 -8.00
CA GLU A 87 13.73 1.40 -9.15
C GLU A 87 12.46 2.22 -8.92
N CYS A 88 12.55 3.51 -9.22
CA CYS A 88 11.39 4.39 -9.25
C CYS A 88 10.64 4.24 -10.58
N ILE A 89 9.40 3.79 -10.52
CA ILE A 89 8.55 3.60 -11.69
C ILE A 89 7.52 4.75 -11.78
N PRO A 90 7.58 5.59 -12.81
CA PRO A 90 6.57 6.60 -13.05
C PRO A 90 5.27 5.96 -13.57
N VAL A 91 4.14 6.33 -12.97
CA VAL A 91 2.81 5.86 -13.39
C VAL A 91 2.16 6.94 -14.25
N ASN A 92 2.48 6.93 -15.54
CA ASN A 92 1.99 7.92 -16.50
C ASN A 92 1.03 7.28 -17.51
N THR A 93 -0.20 7.01 -17.05
CA THR A 93 -1.22 6.32 -17.84
C THR A 93 -2.17 7.28 -18.57
N GLY A 94 -2.03 8.59 -18.35
CA GLY A 94 -2.97 9.61 -18.84
C GLY A 94 -4.34 9.58 -18.16
N ILE A 95 -4.54 8.70 -17.17
CA ILE A 95 -5.77 8.56 -16.40
C ILE A 95 -5.44 8.86 -14.94
N ASN A 96 -6.36 9.53 -14.25
CA ASN A 96 -6.23 9.76 -12.81
C ASN A 96 -6.52 8.45 -12.06
N LEU A 97 -5.45 7.76 -11.62
CA LEU A 97 -5.56 6.52 -10.86
C LEU A 97 -5.87 6.82 -9.40
N GLN A 98 -6.73 6.01 -8.81
CA GLN A 98 -7.27 6.25 -7.47
C GLN A 98 -6.91 5.14 -6.49
N SER A 99 -6.72 3.90 -6.97
CA SER A 99 -6.31 2.78 -6.12
C SER A 99 -5.40 1.81 -6.85
N PHE A 100 -4.74 0.94 -6.09
CA PHE A 100 -3.91 -0.13 -6.60
C PHE A 100 -4.02 -1.37 -5.72
N SER A 101 -3.76 -2.53 -6.32
CA SER A 101 -3.49 -3.78 -5.61
C SER A 101 -2.15 -4.31 -6.07
N CYS A 102 -1.37 -4.87 -5.16
CA CYS A 102 -0.08 -5.45 -5.50
C CYS A 102 -0.01 -6.88 -4.99
N PHE A 103 0.47 -7.80 -5.81
CA PHE A 103 0.69 -9.21 -5.47
C PHE A 103 2.07 -9.66 -5.97
N PRO A 104 2.68 -10.68 -5.34
CA PRO A 104 3.89 -11.28 -5.89
C PRO A 104 3.54 -12.01 -7.18
N CYS A 105 4.36 -11.79 -8.21
CA CYS A 105 4.45 -12.71 -9.34
C CYS A 105 5.45 -13.82 -8.96
#